data_AF-A0A2S6UBX4-F1
#
_entry.id   AF-A0A2S6UBX4-F1
#
_cell.length_a   1.000
_cell.length_b   1.000
_cell.length_c   1.000
_cell.angle_alpha   90.00
_cell.angle_beta   90.00
_cell.angle_gamma   90.00
#
_symmetry.space_group_name_H-M   'P 1'
#
loop_
_entity.id
_entity.type
_entity.pdbx_description
1 polymer ?
#
loop_
_entity_poly.entity_id
_entity_poly.type
_entity_poly.pdbx_seq_one_letter_code
_entity_poly.pdbx_strand_id
1 'polypeptide(L)'
;MLHGGLRGDHDVFLFDPVHCYGLSEYLRIIDVRESHGFSRRAFQPHGGHLFALHVVAALGLGGSEANVHNFQPFGGFSDDAVIEDGHIRPPDAPGIGLETRAELNNLFQSPVKD
;
A
#
# COMPACT_ATOMS: atom_id res chain seq x y z
N MET A 1 -23.33 6.73 8.90
CA MET A 1 -23.66 6.52 7.47
C MET A 1 -22.52 5.67 6.88
N LEU A 2 -22.73 4.48 6.28
CA LEU A 2 -23.93 3.95 5.61
C LEU A 2 -24.12 2.43 5.90
N HIS A 3 -24.63 2.07 7.09
CA HIS A 3 -24.80 0.70 7.63
C HIS A 3 -23.53 0.09 8.25
N GLY A 4 -23.68 -0.55 9.41
CA GLY A 4 -22.59 -1.23 10.15
C GLY A 4 -22.05 -0.52 11.40
N GLY A 5 -22.40 0.75 11.63
CA GLY A 5 -22.04 1.43 12.89
C GLY A 5 -20.54 1.74 13.04
N LEU A 6 -19.83 2.00 11.93
CA LEU A 6 -18.40 2.33 11.92
C LEU A 6 -18.06 3.50 12.85
N ARG A 7 -16.97 3.34 13.61
CA ARG A 7 -16.49 4.21 14.67
C ARG A 7 -15.19 4.86 14.23
N GLY A 8 -15.23 6.18 14.03
CA GLY A 8 -14.11 6.93 13.44
C GLY A 8 -12.87 7.04 14.33
N ASP A 9 -12.95 6.64 15.59
CA ASP A 9 -11.88 6.70 16.58
C ASP A 9 -11.02 5.42 16.65
N HIS A 10 -11.47 4.29 16.09
CA HIS A 10 -10.69 3.04 16.14
C HIS A 10 -10.96 2.03 15.01
N ASP A 11 -11.98 2.21 14.18
CA ASP A 11 -12.16 1.33 13.01
C ASP A 11 -11.22 1.75 11.87
N VAL A 12 -10.72 0.76 11.12
CA VAL A 12 -9.75 0.94 10.03
C VAL A 12 -10.33 0.51 8.69
N PHE A 13 -9.88 1.15 7.61
CA PHE A 13 -10.26 0.84 6.24
C PHE A 13 -9.13 0.14 5.51
N LEU A 14 -9.37 -1.10 5.08
CA LEU A 14 -8.38 -1.95 4.42
C LEU A 14 -8.49 -1.95 2.89
N PHE A 15 -9.11 -0.93 2.29
CA PHE A 15 -9.21 -0.85 0.83
C PHE A 15 -7.81 -0.89 0.21
N ASP A 16 -7.65 -1.69 -0.83
CA ASP A 16 -6.39 -1.87 -1.53
C ASP A 16 -6.46 -1.14 -2.88
N PRO A 17 -5.56 -0.19 -3.17
CA PRO A 17 -5.58 0.57 -4.40
C PRO A 17 -5.46 -0.32 -5.65
N VAL A 18 -4.76 -1.46 -5.61
CA VAL A 18 -4.62 -2.32 -6.80
C VAL A 18 -5.86 -3.16 -7.08
N HIS A 19 -6.69 -3.41 -6.06
CA HIS A 19 -7.97 -4.11 -6.18
C HIS A 19 -9.16 -3.17 -6.33
N CYS A 20 -8.94 -1.86 -6.18
CA CYS A 20 -9.97 -0.82 -6.28
C CYS A 20 -9.67 0.14 -7.44
N TYR A 21 -9.34 -0.38 -8.63
CA TYR A 21 -9.15 0.41 -9.86
C TYR A 21 -8.00 1.45 -9.84
N GLY A 22 -6.99 1.24 -8.99
CA GLY A 22 -5.77 2.05 -8.96
C GLY A 22 -5.87 3.31 -8.11
N LEU A 23 -4.78 4.09 -8.08
CA LEU A 23 -4.65 5.28 -7.24
C LEU A 23 -5.76 6.31 -7.49
N SER A 24 -6.15 6.54 -8.73
CA SER A 24 -7.15 7.55 -9.08
C SER A 24 -8.52 7.28 -8.48
N GLU A 25 -8.91 6.00 -8.37
CA GLU A 25 -10.14 5.61 -7.68
C GLU A 25 -9.92 5.56 -6.16
N TYR A 26 -8.74 5.14 -5.71
CA TYR A 26 -8.39 5.14 -4.29
C TYR A 26 -8.51 6.54 -3.65
N LEU A 27 -8.09 7.59 -4.36
CA LEU A 27 -8.28 8.98 -3.95
C LEU A 27 -9.77 9.32 -3.76
N ARG A 28 -10.62 8.89 -4.69
CA ARG A 28 -12.08 9.09 -4.58
C ARG A 28 -12.68 8.33 -3.41
N ILE A 29 -12.19 7.12 -3.11
CA ILE A 29 -12.62 6.36 -1.92
C ILE A 29 -12.25 7.10 -0.63
N ILE A 30 -11.03 7.65 -0.56
CA ILE A 30 -10.59 8.48 0.58
C ILE A 30 -11.50 9.70 0.72
N ASP A 31 -11.71 10.46 -0.35
CA ASP A 31 -12.57 11.66 -0.36
C ASP A 31 -13.99 11.35 0.13
N VAL A 32 -14.56 10.22 -0.29
CA VAL A 32 -15.87 9.77 0.19
C VAL A 32 -15.85 9.52 1.70
N ARG A 33 -14.80 8.92 2.27
CA ARG A 33 -14.74 8.72 3.73
C ARG A 33 -14.47 10.00 4.50
N GLU A 34 -13.60 10.87 4.00
CA GLU A 34 -13.32 12.17 4.62
C GLU A 34 -14.56 13.07 4.64
N SER A 35 -15.36 13.09 3.57
CA SER A 35 -16.65 13.81 3.54
C SER A 35 -17.68 13.29 4.54
N HIS A 36 -17.51 12.07 5.07
CA HIS A 36 -18.34 11.49 6.14
C HIS A 36 -17.69 11.61 7.53
N GLY A 37 -16.64 12.42 7.67
CA GLY A 37 -16.00 12.73 8.95
C GLY A 37 -14.96 11.72 9.42
N PHE A 38 -14.56 10.76 8.58
CA PHE A 38 -13.45 9.85 8.91
C PHE A 38 -12.11 10.49 8.59
N SER A 39 -11.10 10.25 9.43
CA SER A 39 -9.73 10.67 9.13
C SER A 39 -9.12 9.74 8.07
N ARG A 40 -8.36 10.28 7.10
CA ARG A 40 -7.51 9.45 6.23
C ARG A 40 -6.51 8.55 6.98
N ARG A 41 -6.18 8.88 8.24
CA ARG A 41 -5.36 8.01 9.10
C ARG A 41 -6.04 6.68 9.46
N ALA A 42 -7.35 6.54 9.24
CA ALA A 42 -8.03 5.26 9.38
C ALA A 42 -7.71 4.29 8.23
N PHE A 43 -7.13 4.74 7.12
CA PHE A 43 -6.80 3.89 5.99
C PHE A 43 -5.49 3.15 6.22
N GLN A 44 -5.55 1.83 6.10
CA GLN A 44 -4.41 0.92 6.19
C GLN A 44 -4.53 -0.10 5.06
N PRO A 45 -4.03 0.19 3.85
CA PRO A 45 -4.29 -0.65 2.69
C PRO A 45 -3.84 -2.10 2.92
N HIS A 46 -4.69 -3.05 2.52
CA HIS A 46 -4.30 -4.44 2.31
C HIS A 46 -3.27 -4.56 1.17
N GLY A 47 -2.56 -5.68 1.13
CA GLY A 47 -1.83 -6.17 -0.04
C GLY A 47 -0.33 -6.32 0.24
N GLY A 48 0.22 -5.49 1.13
CA GLY A 48 1.59 -5.61 1.59
C GLY A 48 2.64 -5.50 0.49
N HIS A 49 2.38 -4.71 -0.55
CA HIS A 49 3.26 -4.45 -1.68
C HIS A 49 3.85 -3.04 -1.65
N LEU A 50 5.03 -2.87 -2.26
CA LEU A 50 5.78 -1.60 -2.29
C LEU A 50 4.95 -0.38 -2.72
N PHE A 51 4.03 -0.55 -3.66
CA PHE A 51 3.14 0.53 -4.09
C PHE A 51 2.25 1.07 -2.96
N ALA A 52 1.75 0.22 -2.05
CA ALA A 52 0.93 0.66 -0.92
C ALA A 52 1.75 1.50 0.06
N LEU A 53 3.02 1.15 0.27
CA LEU A 53 3.94 1.93 1.10
C LEU A 53 4.12 3.36 0.57
N HIS A 54 4.28 3.54 -0.75
CA HIS A 54 4.33 4.86 -1.36
C HIS A 54 3.03 5.64 -1.17
N VAL A 55 1.87 5.00 -1.37
CA VAL A 55 0.56 5.64 -1.21
C VAL A 55 0.35 6.11 0.24
N VAL A 56 0.69 5.26 1.21
CA VAL A 56 0.59 5.59 2.64
C VAL A 56 1.48 6.76 3.00
N ALA A 57 2.75 6.75 2.57
CA ALA A 57 3.70 7.81 2.84
C ALA A 57 3.30 9.14 2.18
N ALA A 58 2.86 9.11 0.93
CA ALA A 58 2.53 10.32 0.17
C ALA A 58 1.22 10.99 0.62
N LEU A 59 0.22 10.19 1.01
CA LEU A 59 -1.10 10.73 1.38
C LEU A 59 -1.27 10.95 2.89
N GLY A 60 -0.32 10.48 3.71
CA GLY A 60 -0.39 10.56 5.17
C GLY A 60 -1.47 9.64 5.75
N LEU A 61 -1.52 8.38 5.29
CA LEU A 61 -2.46 7.36 5.78
C LEU A 61 -1.96 6.72 7.08
N GLY A 62 -2.74 5.79 7.64
CA GLY A 62 -2.48 5.20 8.97
C GLY A 62 -1.35 4.18 9.02
N GLY A 63 -1.10 3.47 7.91
CA GLY A 63 -0.12 2.40 7.85
C GLY A 63 -0.31 1.57 6.58
N SER A 64 0.59 0.63 6.34
CA SER A 64 0.48 -0.36 5.26
C SER A 64 0.60 -1.75 5.87
N GLU A 65 -0.18 -2.70 5.38
CA GLU A 65 0.16 -4.11 5.61
C GLU A 65 1.59 -4.39 5.09
N ALA A 66 2.26 -5.40 5.65
CA ALA A 66 3.60 -5.82 5.25
C ALA A 66 3.64 -7.34 5.03
N ASN A 67 3.88 -7.77 3.79
CA ASN A 67 4.03 -9.17 3.42
C ASN A 67 5.51 -9.54 3.22
N VAL A 68 6.29 -9.51 4.31
CA VAL A 68 7.76 -9.68 4.25
C VAL A 68 8.16 -11.07 3.74
N HIS A 69 7.39 -12.12 4.06
CA HIS A 69 7.72 -13.49 3.67
C HIS A 69 6.75 -14.10 2.65
N ASN A 70 5.52 -13.61 2.59
CA ASN A 70 4.46 -14.19 1.78
C ASN A 70 4.41 -13.56 0.38
N PHE A 71 3.90 -14.32 -0.59
CA PHE A 71 3.61 -13.84 -1.94
C PHE A 71 4.86 -13.36 -2.72
N GLN A 72 6.03 -13.89 -2.41
CA GLN A 72 7.27 -13.60 -3.16
C GLN A 72 7.12 -14.03 -4.64
N PRO A 73 7.67 -13.26 -5.60
CA PRO A 73 8.50 -12.05 -5.39
C PRO A 73 7.70 -10.73 -5.32
N PHE A 74 6.36 -10.78 -5.23
CA PHE A 74 5.50 -9.59 -5.29
C PHE A 74 5.21 -8.96 -3.92
N GLY A 75 5.16 -9.76 -2.85
CA GLY A 75 4.93 -9.29 -1.49
C GLY A 75 6.19 -8.72 -0.84
N GLY A 76 6.09 -7.66 -0.05
CA GLY A 76 7.22 -7.02 0.62
C GLY A 76 7.67 -5.71 -0.05
N PHE A 77 8.82 -5.22 0.42
CA PHE A 77 9.41 -3.92 0.05
C PHE A 77 10.75 -4.14 -0.66
N SER A 78 11.62 -3.12 -0.71
CA SER A 78 12.98 -3.21 -1.26
C SER A 78 13.85 -4.24 -0.53
N ASP A 79 14.85 -4.79 -1.22
CA ASP A 79 15.74 -5.81 -0.64
C ASP A 79 16.58 -5.28 0.53
N ASP A 80 16.88 -3.99 0.55
CA ASP A 80 17.60 -3.26 1.60
C ASP A 80 16.66 -2.57 2.61
N ALA A 81 15.35 -2.82 2.51
CA ALA A 81 14.37 -2.17 3.36
C ALA A 81 14.58 -2.53 4.84
N VAL A 82 14.66 -1.51 5.67
CA VAL A 82 14.79 -1.65 7.12
C VAL A 82 13.46 -1.28 7.77
N ILE A 83 12.94 -2.20 8.59
CA ILE A 83 11.78 -1.96 9.46
C ILE A 83 12.31 -1.75 10.88
N GLU A 84 12.14 -0.54 11.41
CA GLU A 84 12.56 -0.15 12.76
C GLU A 84 11.35 0.37 13.54
N ASP A 85 11.12 -0.16 14.73
CA ASP A 85 10.00 0.23 15.60
C ASP A 85 8.63 0.27 14.89
N GLY A 86 8.40 -0.69 13.98
CA GLY A 86 7.17 -0.80 13.19
C GLY A 86 7.05 0.22 12.05
N HIS A 87 8.11 0.95 11.73
CA HIS A 87 8.15 1.96 10.67
C HIS A 87 9.14 1.58 9.58
N ILE A 88 8.84 2.07 8.37
CA ILE A 88 9.66 1.90 7.18
C ILE A 88 9.50 3.12 6.28
N ARG A 89 10.49 3.37 5.42
CA ARG A 89 10.43 4.42 4.40
C ARG A 89 10.36 3.77 3.01
N PRO A 90 9.64 4.37 2.05
CA PRO A 90 9.81 3.99 0.66
C PRO A 90 11.27 4.17 0.22
N PRO A 91 11.77 3.37 -0.74
CA PRO A 91 13.12 3.50 -1.26
C PRO A 91 13.31 4.85 -1.97
N ASP A 92 14.54 5.34 -1.96
CA ASP A 92 14.95 6.47 -2.80
C ASP A 92 15.33 5.97 -4.19
N ALA A 93 14.30 5.62 -4.97
CA ALA A 93 14.43 5.11 -6.33
C ALA A 93 13.37 5.73 -7.25
N PRO A 94 13.61 5.84 -8.57
CA PRO A 94 12.62 6.33 -9.51
C PRO A 94 11.33 5.49 -9.52
N GLY A 95 10.19 6.15 -9.65
CA GLY A 95 8.89 5.49 -9.76
C GLY A 95 8.47 4.76 -8.48
N ILE A 96 7.98 3.53 -8.62
CA ILE A 96 7.62 2.66 -7.48
C ILE A 96 8.87 1.98 -6.88
N GLY A 97 10.00 1.97 -7.60
CA GLY A 97 11.22 1.30 -7.16
C GLY A 97 11.13 -0.23 -7.20
N LEU A 98 10.39 -0.82 -8.13
CA LEU A 98 10.29 -2.28 -8.26
C LEU A 98 11.66 -2.93 -8.56
N GLU A 99 12.56 -2.17 -9.18
CA GLU A 99 13.94 -2.54 -9.50
C GLU A 99 14.81 -2.75 -8.25
N THR A 100 14.40 -2.19 -7.10
CA THR A 100 15.07 -2.42 -5.80
C THR A 100 14.81 -3.81 -5.23
N ARG A 101 14.07 -4.65 -5.96
CA ARG A 101 13.77 -6.04 -5.64
C ARG A 101 14.33 -6.95 -6.71
N ALA A 102 15.47 -7.58 -6.43
CA ALA A 102 16.22 -8.33 -7.44
C ALA A 102 15.39 -9.45 -8.08
N GLU A 103 14.69 -10.26 -7.29
CA GLU A 103 13.87 -11.36 -7.82
C GLU A 103 12.70 -10.87 -8.68
N LEU A 104 12.02 -9.78 -8.25
CA LEU A 104 10.90 -9.21 -8.99
C LEU A 104 11.36 -8.54 -10.28
N ASN A 105 12.47 -7.80 -10.23
CA ASN A 105 13.06 -7.17 -11.41
C ASN A 105 13.49 -8.22 -12.43
N ASN A 106 14.12 -9.31 -11.99
CA ASN A 106 14.50 -10.43 -12.86
C ASN A 106 13.28 -11.07 -13.53
N LEU A 107 12.16 -11.18 -12.81
CA LEU A 107 10.90 -11.68 -13.37
C LEU A 107 10.37 -10.77 -14.49
N PHE A 108 10.39 -9.44 -14.31
CA PHE A 108 9.92 -8.50 -15.34
C PHE A 108 10.85 -8.39 -16.55
N GLN A 109 12.15 -8.64 -16.37
CA GLN A 109 13.12 -8.65 -17.47
C GLN A 109 13.18 -9.98 -18.22
N SER A 110 12.60 -11.05 -17.65
CA SER A 110 12.56 -12.34 -18.32
C SER A 110 11.66 -12.28 -19.54
N PRO A 111 12.08 -12.81 -20.71
CA PRO A 111 11.21 -12.89 -21.87
C PRO A 111 9.96 -13.68 -21.52
N VAL A 112 8.79 -13.10 -21.81
CA VAL A 112 7.51 -13.81 -21.70
C VAL A 112 7.62 -15.02 -22.62
N LYS A 113 7.56 -16.23 -22.05
CA LYS A 113 7.34 -17.43 -22.86
C LYS A 113 5.89 -17.39 -23.29
N ASP A 114 5.68 -17.26 -24.60
CA ASP A 114 4.39 -17.51 -25.25
C ASP A 114 3.87 -18.93 -24.97
#